data_AF-A0A0M0BY69-F1
#
_entry.id   AF-A0A0M0BY69-F1
#
_cell.length_a   1.000
_cell.length_b   1.000
_cell.length_c   1.000
_cell.angle_alpha   90.00
_cell.angle_beta   90.00
_cell.angle_gamma   90.00
#
_symmetry.space_group_name_H-M   'P 1'
#
loop_
_entity.id
_entity.type
_entity.pdbx_description
1 polymer ?
#
loop_
_entity_poly.entity_id
_entity_poly.type
_entity_poly.pdbx_seq_one_letter_code
_entity_poly.pdbx_strand_id
1 'polypeptide(L)' 'MGIIESTYSVLIKIAFKFEIFYPQAINYFLSRKLKEYKNKGTITDYKVKTKRKEKFHYFLEMDLFIDKIKGGEEHT' A
#
# COMPACT_ATOMS: atom_id res chain seq x y z
N MET A 1 -34.94 -15.24 3.30
CA MET A 1 -33.49 -15.52 3.49
C MET A 1 -33.02 -16.38 2.32
N GLY A 2 -32.42 -15.83 1.26
CA GLY A 2 -31.97 -16.67 0.14
C GLY A 2 -31.28 -15.95 -1.03
N ILE A 3 -31.64 -14.70 -1.30
CA ILE A 3 -31.01 -13.91 -2.39
C ILE A 3 -29.72 -13.21 -1.91
N ILE A 4 -29.72 -12.79 -0.64
CA ILE A 4 -28.61 -12.09 -0.01
C ILE A 4 -27.40 -13.03 0.20
N GLU A 5 -27.63 -14.26 0.66
CA GLU A 5 -26.54 -15.24 0.86
C GLU A 5 -25.92 -15.71 -0.47
N SER A 6 -26.73 -15.90 -1.51
CA SER A 6 -26.20 -16.30 -2.83
C SER A 6 -25.38 -15.19 -3.48
N THR A 7 -25.82 -13.94 -3.35
CA THR A 7 -25.08 -12.76 -3.83
C THR A 7 -23.77 -12.57 -3.08
N TYR A 8 -23.73 -12.74 -1.75
CA TYR A 8 -22.48 -12.73 -1.00
C TYR A 8 -21.50 -13.81 -1.45
N SER A 9 -21.98 -15.03 -1.72
CA SER A 9 -21.12 -16.13 -2.20
C SER A 9 -20.47 -15.82 -3.55
N VAL A 10 -21.22 -15.20 -4.46
CA VAL A 10 -20.70 -14.77 -5.76
C VAL A 10 -19.68 -13.65 -5.61
N LEU A 11 -19.97 -12.64 -4.79
CA LEU A 11 -19.07 -11.51 -4.54
C LEU A 11 -17.75 -11.96 -3.89
N ILE A 12 -17.80 -12.89 -2.93
CA ILE A 12 -16.61 -13.46 -2.29
C ILE A 12 -15.73 -14.20 -3.32
N LYS A 13 -16.34 -15.03 -4.18
CA LYS A 13 -15.59 -15.72 -5.26
C LYS A 13 -14.94 -14.74 -6.24
N ILE A 14 -15.61 -13.64 -6.54
CA ILE A 14 -15.09 -12.59 -7.40
C ILE A 14 -13.94 -11.84 -6.70
N ALA A 15 -14.10 -11.44 -5.45
CA ALA A 15 -13.04 -10.80 -4.66
C ALA A 15 -11.78 -11.69 -4.56
N PHE A 16 -11.96 -13.01 -4.41
CA PHE A 16 -10.88 -13.98 -4.42
C PHE A 16 -10.17 -14.12 -5.77
N LYS A 17 -10.82 -13.81 -6.90
CA LYS A 17 -10.14 -13.73 -8.21
C LYS A 17 -9.35 -12.43 -8.33
N PHE A 18 -9.86 -11.33 -7.76
CA PHE A 18 -9.18 -10.04 -7.78
C PHE A 18 -7.99 -9.93 -6.83
N GLU A 19 -7.86 -10.87 -5.88
CA GLU A 19 -6.73 -11.10 -4.97
C GLU A 19 -5.35 -10.92 -5.65
N ILE A 20 -5.19 -11.41 -6.88
CA ILE A 20 -3.92 -11.31 -7.64
C ILE A 20 -3.52 -9.85 -7.93
N PHE A 21 -4.48 -8.95 -8.06
CA PHE A 21 -4.25 -7.53 -8.38
C PHE A 21 -4.00 -6.66 -7.14
N TYR A 22 -4.21 -7.19 -5.93
CA TYR A 22 -4.00 -6.42 -4.68
C TYR A 22 -2.58 -5.86 -4.55
N PRO A 23 -1.49 -6.61 -4.84
CA PRO A 23 -0.13 -6.05 -4.80
C PRO A 23 0.03 -4.83 -5.69
N GLN A 24 -0.56 -4.84 -6.89
CA GLN A 24 -0.48 -3.73 -7.84
C GLN A 24 -1.30 -2.54 -7.36
N ALA A 25 -2.52 -2.78 -6.85
CA ALA A 25 -3.39 -1.74 -6.32
C ALA A 25 -2.76 -1.04 -5.11
N ILE A 26 -2.23 -1.82 -4.16
CA ILE A 26 -1.51 -1.34 -2.98
C ILE A 26 -0.30 -0.52 -3.43
N ASN A 27 0.53 -1.05 -4.33
CA ASN A 27 1.71 -0.35 -4.83
C ASN A 27 1.35 1.00 -5.48
N TYR A 28 0.31 1.03 -6.31
CA TYR A 28 -0.16 2.24 -6.97
C TYR A 28 -0.64 3.28 -5.96
N PHE A 29 -1.50 2.88 -5.01
CA PHE A 29 -2.04 3.78 -4.00
C PHE A 29 -0.94 4.35 -3.10
N LEU A 30 -0.04 3.50 -2.62
CA LEU A 30 1.10 3.91 -1.81
C LEU A 30 2.06 4.81 -2.59
N SER A 31 2.42 4.44 -3.82
CA SER A 31 3.29 5.27 -4.66
C SER A 31 2.70 6.66 -4.88
N ARG A 32 1.38 6.76 -5.09
CA ARG A 32 0.70 8.05 -5.23
C ARG A 32 0.79 8.88 -3.95
N LYS A 33 0.53 8.27 -2.78
CA LYS A 33 0.60 8.97 -1.48
C LYS A 33 2.01 9.41 -1.11
N LEU A 34 3.01 8.56 -1.34
CA LEU A 34 4.40 8.92 -1.10
C LEU A 34 4.90 9.99 -2.06
N LYS A 35 4.42 9.98 -3.32
CA LYS A 35 4.66 11.10 -4.25
C LYS A 35 4.09 12.41 -3.73
N GLU A 36 2.88 12.40 -3.16
CA GLU A 36 2.30 13.58 -2.52
C GLU A 36 3.18 14.08 -1.37
N TYR A 37 3.73 13.18 -0.54
CA TYR A 37 4.66 13.57 0.55
C TYR A 37 6.01 14.08 0.05
N LYS A 38 6.55 13.48 -1.02
CA LYS A 38 7.76 13.96 -1.67
C LYS A 38 7.58 15.37 -2.22
N ASN A 39 6.48 15.61 -2.90
CA ASN A 39 6.15 16.93 -3.44
C ASN A 39 5.93 17.99 -2.35
N LYS A 40 5.48 17.58 -1.15
CA LYS A 40 5.36 18.47 0.02
C LYS A 40 6.68 18.70 0.75
N GLY A 41 7.77 18.05 0.33
CA GLY A 41 9.06 18.10 1.02
C GLY A 41 9.08 17.39 2.37
N THR A 42 8.08 16.54 2.66
CA THR A 42 8.04 15.75 3.91
C THR A 42 9.03 14.58 3.86
N ILE A 43 9.26 14.03 2.66
CA ILE A 43 10.26 13.01 2.40
C ILE A 43 11.08 13.44 1.17
N THR A 44 12.36 13.10 1.15
CA THR A 44 13.23 13.38 0.01
C THR A 44 12.99 12.38 -1.11
N ASP A 45 12.87 11.11 -0.76
CA ASP A 45 12.59 10.05 -1.71
C ASP A 45 11.90 8.86 -1.05
N TYR A 46 11.46 7.91 -1.88
CA TYR A 46 10.86 6.69 -1.40
C TYR A 46 11.03 5.52 -2.36
N LYS A 47 10.98 4.31 -1.82
CA LYS A 47 10.88 3.07 -2.58
C LYS A 47 9.75 2.23 -2.01
N VAL A 48 8.89 1.70 -2.88
CA VAL A 48 7.85 0.75 -2.50
C VAL A 48 8.05 -0.52 -3.29
N LYS A 49 7.99 -1.65 -2.60
CA LYS A 49 7.87 -2.96 -3.23
C LYS A 49 6.71 -3.69 -2.58
N THR A 50 5.80 -4.18 -3.41
CA THR A 50 4.79 -5.15 -3.00
C THR A 50 5.09 -6.47 -3.67
N LYS A 51 4.99 -7.55 -2.89
CA LYS A 51 5.12 -8.91 -3.41
C LYS A 51 4.01 -9.77 -2.83
N ARG A 52 3.46 -10.64 -3.66
CA ARG A 52 2.58 -11.70 -3.18
C ARG A 52 3.44 -12.85 -2.67
N LYS A 53 3.21 -13.27 -1.42
CA LYS A 53 3.87 -14.45 -0.84
C LYS A 53 3.05 -15.69 -1.12
N GLU A 54 1.76 -15.65 -0.74
CA GLU A 54 0.81 -16.75 -0.87
C GLU A 54 -0.61 -16.18 -1.09
N LYS A 55 -1.61 -17.05 -1.19
CA LYS A 55 -3.01 -16.62 -1.30
C LYS A 55 -3.42 -15.79 -0.07
N PHE A 56 -3.86 -14.55 -0.28
CA PHE A 56 -4.17 -13.54 0.72
C PHE A 56 -3.00 -13.09 1.60
N HIS A 57 -1.76 -13.47 1.27
CA HIS A 57 -0.59 -13.10 2.04
C HIS A 57 0.34 -12.25 1.19
N TYR A 58 0.57 -11.01 1.62
CA TYR A 58 1.32 -10.01 0.89
C TYR A 58 2.44 -9.45 1.75
N PHE A 59 3.58 -9.21 1.13
CA PHE A 59 4.65 -8.40 1.69
C PHE A 59 4.61 -7.01 1.09
N LEU A 60 4.68 -6.01 1.98
CA LEU A 60 4.89 -4.62 1.67
C LEU A 60 6.21 -4.20 2.30
N GLU A 61 7.14 -3.77 1.48
CA GLU A 61 8.43 -3.20 1.87
C GLU A 61 8.43 -1.74 1.42
N MET A 62 8.77 -0.84 2.34
CA MET A 62 8.74 0.60 2.10
C MET A 62 9.99 1.23 2.70
N ASP A 63 10.79 1.83 1.83
CA ASP A 63 11.94 2.64 2.22
C ASP A 63 11.54 4.12 2.10
N LEU A 64 11.70 4.87 3.18
CA LEU A 64 11.44 6.31 3.22
C LEU A 64 12.74 7.04 3.50
N PHE A 65 13.08 7.97 2.62
CA PHE A 65 14.27 8.79 2.76
C PHE A 65 13.85 10.18 3.23
N ILE A 66 14.39 10.61 4.36
CA ILE A 66 14.09 11.89 4.98
C ILE A 66 15.41 12.61 5.17
N ASP A 67 15.58 13.76 4.55
CA ASP A 67 16.67 14.66 4.93
C ASP A 67 16.29 15.39 6.21
N LYS A 68 17.25 15.57 7.13
CA LYS A 68 17.04 16.41 8.31
C LYS A 68 16.57 17.79 7.84
N ILE A 69 15.29 18.07 8.03
CA ILE A 69 14.79 19.45 8.02
C ILE A 69 15.60 20.18 9.09
N LYS A 70 16.08 21.39 8.78
CA LYS A 70 16.96 22.27 9.57
C LYS A 70 16.43 22.69 10.97
N GLY A 71 15.72 21.82 11.68
CA GLY A 71 15.16 22.07 13.02
C GLY A 71 15.25 20.86 13.95
N GLY A 72 16.04 19.83 13.61
CA GLY A 72 16.44 18.82 14.60
C GLY A 72 17.51 19.43 15.49
N GLU A 73 17.11 20.02 16.62
CA GLU A 73 18.04 20.38 17.68
C GLU A 73 18.87 19.15 18.04
N GLU A 74 20.19 19.27 17.86
CA GLU A 74 21.15 18.36 18.45
C GLU A 74 21.11 18.59 19.96
N HIS A 75 20.29 17.83 20.65
CA HIS A 75 20.50 17.62 22.08
C HIS A 75 21.78 16.80 22.23
N THR A 76 22.85 17.55 22.51
CA THR A 76 24.15 17.06 22.97
C THR A 76 23.99 16.39 24.33
#